data_AF-A0A8C4XFR2-F1
#
_entry.id   AF-A0A8C4XFR2-F1
#
_cell.length_a   1.000
_cell.length_b   1.000
_cell.length_c   1.000
_cell.angle_alpha   90.00
_cell.angle_beta   90.00
_cell.angle_gamma   90.00
#
_symmetry.space_group_name_H-M   'P 1'
#
loop_
_entity.id
_entity.type
_entity.pdbx_description
1 polymer ?
#
loop_
_entity_poly.entity_id
_entity_poly.type
_entity_poly.pdbx_seq_one_letter_code
_entity_poly.pdbx_strand_id
1 'polypeptide(L)'
;PQYLDLEWREKAKKELEEWHLRQNEQMEKNKSNNRASEEAFLKESDEDTPGSEWERVARLCDFNPKTNKQSKDVSRMRSVLISLKQTPLVR
;
A
#
# COMPACT_ATOMS: atom_id res chain seq x y z
N PRO A 1 -38.30 7.12 36.27
CA PRO A 1 -38.61 7.26 34.82
C PRO A 1 -37.80 8.34 34.10
N GLN A 2 -37.85 9.61 34.56
CA GLN A 2 -37.10 10.72 33.93
C GLN A 2 -35.57 10.60 34.06
N TYR A 3 -35.09 10.10 35.20
CA TYR A 3 -33.66 9.85 35.43
C TYR A 3 -33.07 8.86 34.42
N LEU A 4 -33.84 7.83 34.05
CA LEU A 4 -33.41 6.81 33.09
C LEU A 4 -33.32 7.41 31.66
N ASP A 5 -34.24 8.30 31.27
CA ASP A 5 -34.17 8.99 29.98
C ASP A 5 -32.94 9.90 29.88
N LEU A 6 -32.61 10.60 30.97
CA LEU A 6 -31.40 11.43 31.04
C LEU A 6 -30.12 10.59 30.91
N GLU A 7 -30.02 9.50 31.67
CA GLU A 7 -28.87 8.59 31.62
C GLU A 7 -28.65 8.00 30.22
N TRP A 8 -29.74 7.65 29.52
CA TRP A 8 -29.65 7.10 28.16
C TRP A 8 -29.23 8.14 27.13
N ARG A 9 -29.70 9.39 27.27
CA ARG A 9 -29.25 10.51 26.42
C ARG A 9 -27.78 10.82 26.64
N GLU A 10 -27.32 10.84 27.88
CA GLU A 10 -25.91 11.07 28.19
C GLU A 10 -25.02 9.95 27.65
N LYS A 11 -25.44 8.69 27.80
CA LYS A 11 -24.73 7.54 27.25
C LYS A 11 -24.64 7.60 25.72
N ALA A 12 -25.76 7.89 25.04
CA ALA A 12 -25.78 8.00 23.58
C ALA A 12 -24.87 9.14 23.09
N LYS A 13 -24.88 10.29 23.79
CA LYS A 13 -23.98 11.42 23.48
C LYS A 13 -22.52 11.03 23.64
N LYS A 14 -22.17 10.35 24.74
CA LYS A 14 -20.80 9.89 24.99
C LYS A 14 -20.34 8.89 23.92
N GLU A 15 -21.18 7.92 23.56
CA GLU A 15 -20.86 6.94 22.52
C GLU A 15 -20.61 7.60 21.16
N LEU A 16 -21.38 8.64 20.82
CA LEU A 16 -21.19 9.41 19.59
C LEU A 16 -19.87 10.20 19.61
N GLU A 17 -19.56 10.87 20.72
CA GLU A 17 -18.31 11.60 20.89
C GLU A 17 -17.09 10.68 20.80
N GLU A 18 -17.14 9.52 21.47
CA GLU A 18 -16.10 8.50 21.38
C GLU A 18 -15.96 7.95 19.96
N TRP A 19 -17.07 7.78 19.23
CA TRP A 19 -17.02 7.34 17.84
C TRP A 19 -16.31 8.38 16.98
N HIS A 20 -16.63 9.66 17.11
CA HIS A 20 -15.96 10.73 16.37
C HIS A 20 -14.47 10.81 16.70
N LEU A 21 -14.09 10.64 17.96
CA LEU A 21 -12.68 10.60 18.37
C LEU A 21 -11.95 9.44 17.68
N ARG A 22 -12.49 8.21 17.77
CA ARG A 22 -11.90 7.03 17.13
C ARG A 22 -11.80 7.17 15.61
N GLN A 23 -12.81 7.75 14.96
CA GLN A 23 -12.75 8.04 13.53
C GLN A 23 -11.62 8.99 13.19
N ASN A 24 -11.48 10.08 13.94
CA ASN A 24 -10.43 11.06 13.72
C ASN A 24 -9.03 10.46 13.93
N GLU A 25 -8.85 9.71 15.02
CA GLU A 25 -7.60 8.99 15.29
C GLU A 25 -7.24 8.01 14.17
N GLN A 26 -8.21 7.22 13.70
CA GLN A 26 -7.99 6.28 12.61
C GLN A 26 -7.63 7.00 11.30
N MET A 27 -8.29 8.13 11.02
CA MET A 27 -7.99 8.95 9.84
C MET A 27 -6.57 9.51 9.89
N GLU A 28 -6.14 10.05 11.04
CA GLU A 28 -4.77 10.57 11.19
C GLU A 28 -3.72 9.47 11.11
N LYS A 29 -4.00 8.30 11.69
CA LYS A 29 -3.14 7.11 11.53
C LYS A 29 -3.02 6.70 10.06
N ASN A 30 -4.13 6.66 9.32
CA ASN A 30 -4.13 6.33 7.90
C ASN A 30 -3.31 7.34 7.09
N LYS A 31 -3.50 8.64 7.34
CA LYS A 31 -2.70 9.70 6.68
C LYS A 31 -1.22 9.55 6.98
N SER A 32 -0.85 9.29 8.24
CA SER A 32 0.54 9.10 8.64
C SER A 32 1.16 7.89 7.95
N ASN A 33 0.46 6.76 7.92
CA ASN A 33 0.92 5.56 7.25
C ASN A 33 1.12 5.79 5.75
N ASN A 34 0.16 6.44 5.08
CA ASN A 34 0.27 6.74 3.65
C ASN A 34 1.48 7.63 3.36
N ARG A 35 1.74 8.67 4.17
CA ARG A 35 2.92 9.52 4.02
C ARG A 35 4.23 8.74 4.21
N ALA A 36 4.30 7.88 5.22
CA ALA A 36 5.49 7.07 5.48
C ALA A 36 5.73 6.03 4.36
N SER A 37 4.67 5.43 3.83
CA SER A 37 4.76 4.51 2.68
C SER A 37 5.24 5.22 1.41
N GLU A 38 4.73 6.42 1.14
CA GLU A 38 5.18 7.25 0.01
C GLU A 38 6.66 7.61 0.15
N GLU A 39 7.09 8.08 1.32
CA GLU A 39 8.50 8.42 1.58
C GLU A 39 9.43 7.22 1.41
N ALA A 40 9.03 6.04 1.91
CA ALA A 40 9.78 4.81 1.73
C ALA A 40 9.87 4.41 0.25
N PHE A 41 8.76 4.53 -0.50
CA PHE A 41 8.72 4.24 -1.93
C PHE A 41 9.63 5.17 -2.73
N LEU A 42 9.59 6.48 -2.45
CA LEU A 42 10.46 7.46 -3.11
C LEU A 42 11.93 7.18 -2.83
N LYS A 43 12.28 6.89 -1.57
CA LYS A 43 13.67 6.54 -1.20
C LYS A 43 14.16 5.31 -1.94
N GLU A 44 13.35 4.27 -2.04
CA GLU A 44 13.68 3.03 -2.76
C GLU A 44 13.79 3.26 -4.29
N SER A 45 13.03 4.21 -4.83
CA SER A 45 13.06 4.60 -6.24
C SER A 45 14.30 5.45 -6.59
N ASP A 46 14.68 6.37 -5.70
CA ASP A 46 15.78 7.32 -5.89
C ASP A 46 17.17 6.71 -5.68
N GLU A 47 17.26 5.49 -5.13
CA GLU A 47 18.51 4.73 -5.07
C GLU A 47 18.96 4.31 -6.49
N ASP A 48 19.61 5.25 -7.20
CA ASP A 48 20.14 5.02 -8.54
C ASP A 48 21.50 4.27 -8.53
N THR A 49 21.50 3.08 -7.92
CA THR A 49 22.69 2.23 -7.90
C THR A 49 22.88 1.56 -9.26
N PRO A 50 24.02 1.75 -9.95
CA PRO A 50 24.29 1.07 -11.22
C PRO A 50 24.17 -0.46 -11.08
N GLY A 51 23.46 -1.10 -12.00
CA GLY A 51 23.21 -2.55 -11.99
C GLY A 51 21.87 -2.99 -11.38
N SER A 52 21.12 -2.08 -10.73
CA SER A 52 19.79 -2.37 -10.15
C SER A 52 18.61 -2.02 -11.08
N GLU A 53 18.87 -1.57 -12.30
CA GLU A 53 17.85 -1.05 -13.22
C GLU A 53 16.79 -2.12 -13.57
N TRP A 54 17.22 -3.37 -13.78
CA TRP A 54 16.30 -4.48 -14.06
C TRP A 54 15.52 -4.94 -12.84
N GLU A 55 16.04 -4.75 -11.63
CA GLU A 55 15.27 -4.98 -10.41
C GLU A 55 14.11 -3.98 -10.30
N ARG A 56 14.34 -2.70 -10.60
CA ARG A 56 13.27 -1.68 -10.63
C ARG A 56 12.20 -2.01 -11.67
N VAL A 57 12.62 -2.35 -12.90
CA VAL A 57 11.68 -2.77 -13.96
C VAL A 57 10.87 -4.00 -13.52
N ALA A 58 11.52 -4.98 -12.87
CA ALA A 58 10.85 -6.18 -12.42
C ALA A 58 9.85 -5.93 -11.27
N ARG A 59 10.07 -4.94 -10.39
CA ARG A 59 9.10 -4.56 -9.33
C ARG A 59 7.79 -4.03 -9.92
N LEU A 60 7.84 -3.38 -11.08
CA LEU A 60 6.67 -2.85 -11.79
C LEU A 60 5.92 -3.91 -12.60
N CYS A 61 6.48 -5.11 -12.75
CA CYS A 61 5.90 -6.18 -13.55
C CYS A 61 5.16 -7.20 -12.69
N ASP A 62 3.86 -7.41 -12.96
CA ASP A 62 3.10 -8.48 -12.31
C ASP A 62 3.50 -9.86 -12.86
N PHE A 63 4.41 -10.55 -12.17
CA PHE A 63 4.85 -11.90 -12.52
C PHE A 63 3.94 -13.01 -12.00
N ASN A 64 2.86 -12.70 -11.28
CA ASN A 64 1.93 -13.71 -10.81
C ASN A 64 1.10 -14.30 -11.97
N PRO A 65 1.22 -15.60 -12.26
CA PRO A 65 0.49 -16.23 -13.35
C PRO A 65 -1.04 -16.28 -13.12
N LYS A 66 -1.50 -16.07 -11.88
CA LYS A 66 -2.93 -16.13 -11.53
C LYS A 66 -3.68 -14.82 -11.75
N THR A 67 -2.99 -13.68 -11.72
CA THR A 67 -3.59 -12.33 -11.82
C THR A 67 -3.36 -11.69 -13.19
N ASN A 68 -2.45 -12.22 -13.99
CA ASN A 68 -2.16 -11.72 -15.32
C ASN A 68 -3.28 -12.08 -16.32
N LYS A 69 -4.25 -11.18 -16.51
CA LYS A 69 -5.38 -11.32 -17.44
C LYS A 69 -5.10 -10.68 -18.82
N GLN A 70 -3.87 -10.82 -19.33
CA GLN A 70 -3.50 -10.25 -20.63
C GLN A 70 -4.04 -11.11 -21.78
N SER A 71 -4.62 -10.46 -22.79
CA SER A 71 -5.11 -11.11 -24.02
C SER A 71 -3.99 -11.48 -25.01
N LYS A 72 -2.77 -11.01 -24.77
CA LYS A 72 -1.58 -11.28 -25.59
C LYS A 72 -0.64 -12.22 -24.86
N ASP A 73 -0.02 -13.13 -25.60
CA ASP A 73 1.07 -13.94 -25.06
C ASP A 73 2.29 -13.06 -24.78
N VAL A 74 2.56 -12.89 -23.49
CA VAL A 74 3.70 -12.13 -22.97
C VAL A 74 4.75 -13.05 -22.34
N SER A 75 4.65 -14.37 -22.54
CA SER A 75 5.50 -15.37 -21.87
C SER A 75 6.98 -15.13 -22.17
N ARG A 76 7.33 -14.88 -23.44
CA ARG A 76 8.73 -14.58 -23.83
C ARG A 76 9.27 -13.34 -23.13
N MET A 77 8.49 -12.26 -23.10
CA MET A 77 8.86 -11.00 -22.44
C MET A 77 9.03 -11.20 -20.93
N ARG A 78 8.11 -11.92 -20.29
CA ARG A 78 8.18 -12.25 -18.86
C ARG A 78 9.45 -13.04 -18.54
N SER A 79 9.79 -14.05 -19.35
CA SER A 79 11.01 -14.84 -19.16
C SER A 79 12.28 -13.98 -19.29
N VAL A 80 12.33 -13.04 -20.24
CA VAL A 80 13.47 -12.11 -20.37
C VAL A 80 13.61 -11.25 -19.12
N LEU A 81 12.52 -10.62 -18.66
CA LEU A 81 12.56 -9.73 -17.50
C LEU A 81 12.93 -10.47 -16.19
N ILE A 82 12.44 -11.69 -16.00
CA ILE A 82 12.82 -12.53 -14.85
C ILE A 82 14.32 -12.87 -14.90
N SER A 83 14.83 -13.24 -16.07
CA SER A 83 16.26 -13.56 -16.24
C SER A 83 17.14 -12.35 -15.92
N LEU A 84 16.76 -11.16 -16.41
CA LEU A 84 17.52 -9.93 -16.19
C LEU A 84 17.49 -9.47 -14.72
N LYS A 85 16.42 -9.79 -13.98
CA LYS A 85 16.35 -9.59 -12.53
C LYS A 85 17.33 -10.52 -11.79
N GLN A 86 17.38 -11.79 -12.16
CA GLN A 86 18.19 -12.81 -11.47
C GLN A 86 19.68 -12.72 -11.83
N THR A 87 19.97 -12.30 -13.06
CA THR A 87 21.32 -12.18 -13.58
C THR A 87 21.41 -10.83 -14.30
N PRO A 88 21.79 -9.77 -13.57
CA PRO A 88 22.00 -8.46 -14.17
C PRO A 88 23.03 -8.54 -15.28
N LEU A 89 22.86 -7.71 -16.31
CA LEU A 89 23.86 -7.58 -17.36
C LEU A 89 25.13 -6.99 -16.74
N VAL A 90 26.24 -7.72 -16.85
CA VAL A 90 27.56 -7.19 -16.51
C VAL A 90 27.83 -6.03 -17.48
N ARG A 91 28.04 -4.84 -16.95
CA ARG A 91 28.48 -3.68 -17.72
C ARG A 91 30.00 -3.65 -17.80
#